data_AF-A0A0Q7SBA3-F1
#
_entry.id   AF-A0A0Q7SBA3-F1
#
_cell.length_a   1.000
_cell.length_b   1.000
_cell.length_c   1.000
_cell.angle_alpha   90.00
_cell.angle_beta   90.00
_cell.angle_gamma   90.00
#
_symmetry.space_group_name_H-M   'P 1'
#
loop_
_entity.id
_entity.type
_entity.pdbx_description
1 polymer ?
#
loop_
_entity_poly.entity_id
_entity_poly.type
_entity_poly.pdbx_seq_one_letter_code
_entity_poly.pdbx_strand_id
1 'polypeptide(L)'
;MSALKKGTSGQAGLAAFGAGNVVSLDGGRRVRLDDRVDFWPGTQSWQTVVDGPDGPASGVGLSSLLDYLKRLRTAQGCPVATPQARHSDRAVLCDHCGRHAELHDGLAVYPDRKDLHDRQFWVCWFCDAWVGCKSGTDEPFGELADEALRAARIAAHKAFDPVWEHELMTKHEAYDWLAQTLAIRRRPPNTP
;
A
#
# COMPACT_ATOMS: atom_id res chain seq x y z
N MET A 1 -13.18 8.76 -17.35
CA MET A 1 -12.80 9.14 -15.97
C MET A 1 -13.82 8.53 -15.02
N SER A 2 -13.47 7.41 -14.38
CA SER A 2 -14.40 6.73 -13.47
C SER A 2 -14.59 7.59 -12.23
N ALA A 3 -15.82 7.96 -11.91
CA ALA A 3 -16.12 8.72 -10.72
C ALA A 3 -15.73 7.89 -9.49
N LEU A 4 -14.87 8.43 -8.63
CA LEU A 4 -14.63 7.90 -7.29
C LEU A 4 -16.00 7.75 -6.60
N LYS A 5 -16.29 6.55 -6.08
CA LYS A 5 -17.51 6.30 -5.29
C LYS A 5 -17.52 7.30 -4.14
N LYS A 6 -18.48 8.23 -4.15
CA LYS A 6 -18.74 9.13 -3.04
C LYS A 6 -19.21 8.28 -1.86
N GLY A 7 -18.39 8.19 -0.81
CA GLY A 7 -18.85 7.71 0.48
C GLY A 7 -19.76 8.77 1.10
N THR A 8 -21.07 8.59 0.98
CA THR A 8 -22.05 9.39 1.73
C THR A 8 -22.28 8.77 3.09
N SER A 9 -21.91 9.50 4.15
CA SER A 9 -22.29 9.20 5.52
C SER A 9 -23.82 9.26 5.65
N GLY A 10 -24.43 8.18 6.14
CA GLY A 10 -25.88 8.12 6.37
C GLY A 10 -26.57 6.79 6.04
N GLN A 11 -25.85 5.75 5.60
CA GLN A 11 -26.41 4.39 5.62
C GLN A 11 -26.54 3.92 7.07
N ALA A 12 -27.75 3.49 7.46
CA ALA A 12 -27.98 2.79 8.71
C ALA A 12 -27.08 1.55 8.75
N GLY A 13 -26.10 1.56 9.67
CA GLY A 13 -24.99 0.61 9.71
C GLY A 13 -23.64 1.24 10.10
N LEU A 14 -23.53 2.57 10.09
CA LEU A 14 -22.27 3.30 10.35
C LEU A 14 -22.09 3.86 11.77
N ALA A 15 -22.90 3.44 12.75
CA ALA A 15 -22.85 3.95 14.12
C ALA A 15 -21.61 3.49 14.95
N ALA A 16 -20.76 2.61 14.42
CA ALA A 16 -19.62 2.00 15.11
C ALA A 16 -18.22 2.45 14.58
N PHE A 17 -18.16 3.51 13.76
CA PHE A 17 -17.00 3.82 12.92
C PHE A 17 -16.00 4.84 13.48
N GLY A 18 -15.55 4.66 14.72
CA GLY A 18 -14.18 5.05 15.04
C GLY A 18 -13.22 3.99 14.49
N ALA A 19 -12.55 4.21 13.33
CA ALA A 19 -11.68 3.20 12.70
C ALA A 19 -10.79 3.67 11.50
N GLY A 20 -10.25 4.89 11.45
CA GLY A 20 -9.41 5.35 10.32
C GLY A 20 -10.20 5.97 9.16
N ASN A 21 -11.30 6.67 9.44
CA ASN A 21 -12.23 7.15 8.42
C ASN A 21 -11.90 8.57 7.96
N VAL A 22 -11.97 8.78 6.64
CA VAL A 22 -11.80 10.08 5.99
C VAL A 22 -13.11 10.46 5.32
N VAL A 23 -13.77 11.51 5.80
CA VAL A 23 -15.05 12.01 5.26
C VAL A 23 -14.85 13.36 4.58
N SER A 24 -15.29 13.49 3.33
CA SER A 24 -15.28 14.76 2.60
C SER A 24 -16.53 15.57 2.94
N LEU A 25 -16.34 16.83 3.35
CA LEU A 25 -17.38 17.77 3.75
C LEU A 25 -17.34 19.03 2.89
N ASP A 26 -18.44 19.78 2.87
CA ASP A 26 -18.55 21.09 2.21
C ASP A 26 -18.09 21.09 0.74
N GLY A 27 -18.46 20.03 0.01
CA GLY A 27 -18.06 19.85 -1.39
C GLY A 27 -16.56 19.58 -1.60
N GLY A 28 -15.86 19.07 -0.57
CA GLY A 28 -14.43 18.76 -0.62
C GLY A 28 -13.52 19.88 -0.13
N ARG A 29 -14.07 20.99 0.35
CA ARG A 29 -13.30 22.08 0.96
C ARG A 29 -12.75 21.72 2.34
N ARG A 30 -13.35 20.72 2.98
CA ARG A 30 -13.00 20.22 4.30
C ARG A 30 -13.00 18.70 4.29
N VAL A 31 -12.07 18.11 5.03
CA VAL A 31 -11.94 16.68 5.23
C VAL A 31 -11.94 16.41 6.73
N ARG A 32 -12.79 15.49 7.19
CA ARG A 32 -12.79 15.02 8.57
C ARG A 32 -12.05 13.69 8.69
N LEU A 33 -11.10 13.63 9.60
CA LEU A 33 -10.29 12.47 9.94
C LEU A 33 -10.75 11.91 11.29
N ASP A 34 -11.15 10.64 11.32
CA ASP A 34 -11.53 9.88 12.53
C ASP A 34 -12.57 10.57 13.41
N ASP A 35 -13.47 11.35 12.79
CA ASP A 35 -14.48 12.18 13.46
C ASP A 35 -13.93 13.16 14.50
N ARG A 36 -12.61 13.39 14.51
CA ARG A 36 -11.89 14.15 15.53
C ARG A 36 -11.17 15.36 14.99
N VAL A 37 -10.74 15.33 13.73
CA VAL A 37 -9.92 16.41 13.15
C VAL A 37 -10.52 16.87 11.84
N ASP A 38 -10.77 18.16 11.72
CA ASP A 38 -11.01 18.82 10.45
C ASP A 38 -9.71 19.29 9.83
N PHE A 39 -9.54 19.04 8.54
CA PHE A 39 -8.47 19.55 7.71
C PHE A 39 -9.05 20.27 6.49
N TRP A 40 -8.55 21.46 6.17
CA TRP A 40 -8.91 22.22 4.98
C TRP A 40 -7.75 22.15 3.97
N PRO A 41 -7.84 21.37 2.89
CA PRO A 41 -6.73 21.21 1.94
C PRO A 41 -6.28 22.52 1.29
N GLY A 42 -7.22 23.45 1.03
CA GLY A 42 -6.92 24.71 0.36
C GLY A 42 -6.08 25.69 1.19
N THR A 43 -6.23 25.65 2.51
CA THR A 43 -5.47 26.51 3.45
C THR A 43 -4.42 25.73 4.23
N GLN A 44 -4.43 24.40 4.14
CA GLN A 44 -3.69 23.47 4.98
C GLN A 44 -3.92 23.65 6.48
N SER A 45 -4.99 24.34 6.88
CA SER A 45 -5.34 24.47 8.30
C SER A 45 -6.03 23.22 8.81
N TRP A 46 -5.86 22.93 10.10
CA TRP A 46 -6.59 21.87 10.77
C TRP A 46 -7.02 22.29 12.17
N GLN A 47 -8.09 21.67 12.66
CA GLN A 47 -8.56 21.86 14.04
C GLN A 47 -9.24 20.60 14.56
N THR A 48 -9.19 20.39 15.86
CA THR A 48 -9.91 19.32 16.53
C THR A 48 -11.39 19.68 16.70
N VAL A 49 -12.26 18.71 16.46
CA VAL A 49 -13.72 18.83 16.64
C VAL A 49 -14.13 18.44 18.05
N VAL A 50 -13.35 17.58 18.68
CA VAL A 50 -13.43 17.18 20.08
C VAL A 50 -12.04 17.28 20.71
N ASP A 51 -11.96 17.56 22.00
CA ASP A 51 -10.67 17.74 22.69
C ASP A 51 -9.77 16.50 22.50
N GLY A 52 -8.51 16.78 22.14
CA GLY A 52 -7.45 15.78 22.01
C GLY A 52 -6.77 15.47 23.34
N PRO A 53 -5.66 14.71 23.32
CA PRO A 53 -4.90 14.40 24.54
C PRO A 53 -4.34 15.64 25.24
N ASP A 54 -4.14 16.74 24.49
CA ASP A 54 -3.61 18.02 24.99
C ASP A 54 -4.71 19.09 25.11
N GLY A 55 -6.00 18.72 25.00
CA GLY A 55 -7.13 19.66 24.89
C GLY A 55 -7.45 20.05 23.43
N PRO A 56 -8.15 21.17 23.19
CA PRO A 56 -8.45 21.64 21.84
C PRO A 56 -7.16 22.03 21.11
N ALA A 57 -6.96 21.50 19.91
CA ALA A 57 -5.75 21.74 19.12
C ALA A 57 -6.08 22.21 17.71
N SER A 58 -5.21 23.05 17.16
CA SER A 58 -5.28 23.51 15.77
C SER A 58 -3.88 23.80 15.25
N GLY A 59 -3.75 23.89 13.93
CA GLY A 59 -2.48 24.21 13.30
C GLY A 59 -2.61 24.42 11.81
N VAL A 60 -1.46 24.65 11.17
CA VAL A 60 -1.35 24.82 9.72
C VAL A 60 -0.22 23.93 9.20
N GLY A 61 -0.43 23.36 8.03
CA GLY A 61 0.53 22.50 7.34
C GLY A 61 0.37 21.02 7.68
N LEU A 62 0.71 20.17 6.72
CA LEU A 62 0.58 18.72 6.85
C LEU A 62 1.49 18.14 7.96
N SER A 63 2.70 18.68 8.13
CA SER A 63 3.63 18.19 9.16
C SER A 63 3.09 18.37 10.56
N SER A 64 2.52 19.55 10.87
CA SER A 64 1.94 19.81 12.20
C SER A 64 0.73 18.92 12.48
N LEU A 65 -0.10 18.68 11.45
CA LEU A 65 -1.21 17.73 11.52
C LEU A 65 -0.72 16.31 11.79
N LEU A 66 0.27 15.83 11.03
CA LEU A 66 0.81 14.48 11.19
C LEU A 66 1.43 14.28 12.57
N ASP A 67 2.13 15.28 13.10
CA ASP A 67 2.69 15.21 14.45
C ASP A 67 1.60 15.16 15.53
N TYR A 68 0.51 15.91 15.36
CA TYR A 68 -0.66 15.78 16.23
C TYR A 68 -1.29 14.38 16.15
N LEU A 69 -1.51 13.83 14.96
CA LEU A 69 -2.11 12.50 14.78
C LEU A 69 -1.25 11.39 15.42
N LYS A 70 0.08 11.49 15.34
CA LYS A 70 1.00 10.56 16.03
C LYS A 70 0.82 10.61 17.55
N ARG A 71 0.73 11.81 18.14
CA ARG A 71 0.48 11.97 19.58
C ARG A 71 -0.90 11.43 19.98
N LEU A 72 -1.93 11.72 19.18
CA LEU A 72 -3.29 11.22 19.40
C LEU A 72 -3.33 9.69 19.48
N ARG A 73 -2.69 9.00 18.52
CA ARG A 73 -2.61 7.52 18.54
C ARG A 73 -1.82 6.98 19.74
N THR A 74 -0.74 7.66 20.11
CA THR A 74 0.06 7.27 21.28
C THR A 74 -0.77 7.37 22.56
N ALA A 75 -1.51 8.46 22.75
CA ALA A 75 -2.39 8.65 23.90
C ALA A 75 -3.57 7.66 23.95
N GLN A 76 -4.00 7.16 22.79
CA GLN A 76 -5.02 6.10 22.68
C GLN A 76 -4.45 4.69 22.94
N GLY A 77 -3.15 4.56 23.24
CA GLY A 77 -2.50 3.27 23.45
C GLY A 77 -2.31 2.45 22.15
N CYS A 78 -2.48 3.07 20.98
CA CYS A 78 -2.36 2.44 19.66
C CYS A 78 -1.31 3.13 18.77
N PRO A 79 -0.04 3.26 19.23
CA PRO A 79 0.99 3.91 18.44
C PRO A 79 1.19 3.20 17.09
N VAL A 80 1.49 3.97 16.04
CA VAL A 80 1.90 3.38 14.76
C VAL A 80 3.29 2.78 14.96
N ALA A 81 3.38 1.45 14.97
CA ALA A 81 4.66 0.78 15.07
C ALA A 81 5.49 1.05 13.81
N THR A 82 6.77 1.35 13.99
CA THR A 82 7.72 1.37 12.88
C THR A 82 7.81 -0.06 12.30
N PRO A 83 7.70 -0.23 10.98
CA PRO A 83 7.95 -1.53 10.34
C PRO A 83 9.31 -2.09 10.77
N GLN A 84 9.32 -3.28 11.33
CA GLN A 84 10.55 -3.93 11.78
C GLN A 84 11.14 -4.75 10.65
N ALA A 85 12.34 -4.38 10.22
CA ALA A 85 13.07 -5.14 9.22
C ALA A 85 13.48 -6.51 9.79
N ARG A 86 13.40 -7.52 8.95
CA ARG A 86 13.92 -8.86 9.19
C ARG A 86 15.40 -8.93 8.84
N HIS A 87 16.14 -9.72 9.59
CA HIS A 87 17.52 -10.02 9.24
C HIS A 87 17.59 -10.91 7.99
N SER A 88 18.54 -10.61 7.10
CA SER A 88 18.90 -11.43 5.95
C SER A 88 20.37 -11.16 5.60
N ASP A 89 21.07 -12.20 5.17
CA ASP A 89 22.45 -12.10 4.67
C ASP A 89 22.50 -11.65 3.20
N ARG A 90 21.34 -11.58 2.53
CA ARG A 90 21.23 -11.14 1.14
C ARG A 90 21.21 -9.61 1.08
N ALA A 91 22.00 -9.04 0.18
CA ALA A 91 21.88 -7.63 -0.19
C ALA A 91 21.01 -7.50 -1.45
N VAL A 92 19.92 -6.74 -1.36
CA VAL A 92 19.09 -6.35 -2.51
C VAL A 92 19.16 -4.84 -2.66
N LEU A 93 19.47 -4.37 -3.86
CA LEU A 93 19.51 -2.95 -4.19
C LEU A 93 18.22 -2.56 -4.91
N CYS A 94 17.76 -1.33 -4.66
CA CYS A 94 16.62 -0.76 -5.36
C CYS A 94 17.04 -0.25 -6.74
N ASP A 95 16.44 -0.78 -7.81
CA ASP A 95 16.75 -0.42 -9.19
C ASP A 95 16.48 1.06 -9.53
N HIS A 96 15.64 1.72 -8.72
CA HIS A 96 15.26 3.12 -8.91
C HIS A 96 16.23 4.12 -8.26
N CYS A 97 16.93 3.75 -7.19
CA CYS A 97 17.77 4.68 -6.43
C CYS A 97 19.11 4.15 -5.94
N GLY A 98 19.40 2.86 -6.14
CA GLY A 98 20.65 2.21 -5.74
C GLY A 98 20.83 1.98 -4.24
N ARG A 99 19.87 2.37 -3.38
CA ARG A 99 19.94 2.07 -1.94
C ARG A 99 19.62 0.61 -1.64
N HIS A 100 20.12 0.12 -0.52
CA HIS A 100 19.73 -1.19 0.02
C HIS A 100 18.23 -1.20 0.34
N ALA A 101 17.55 -2.22 -0.17
CA ALA A 101 16.21 -2.57 0.27
C ALA A 101 16.30 -3.32 1.61
N GLU A 102 15.24 -3.23 2.40
CA GLU A 102 15.10 -3.95 3.67
C GLU A 102 14.11 -5.10 3.49
N LEU A 103 14.34 -6.22 4.17
CA LEU A 103 13.40 -7.33 4.17
C LEU A 103 12.33 -7.07 5.24
N HIS A 104 11.05 -7.16 4.88
CA HIS A 104 9.92 -6.96 5.79
C HIS A 104 8.89 -8.08 5.63
N ASP A 105 8.06 -8.29 6.66
CA ASP A 105 6.86 -9.12 6.55
C ASP A 105 5.75 -8.37 5.81
N GLY A 106 4.84 -9.11 5.19
CA GLY A 106 3.80 -8.56 4.34
C GLY A 106 2.77 -7.74 5.11
N LEU A 107 2.71 -7.84 6.44
CA LEU A 107 1.94 -6.91 7.27
C LEU A 107 2.41 -5.46 7.09
N ALA A 108 3.71 -5.24 6.93
CA ALA A 108 4.27 -3.90 6.73
C ALA A 108 3.88 -3.28 5.38
N VAL A 109 3.75 -4.12 4.35
CA VAL A 109 3.45 -3.69 2.96
C VAL A 109 1.95 -3.68 2.68
N TYR A 110 1.23 -4.67 3.20
CA TYR A 110 -0.19 -4.92 2.95
C TYR A 110 -0.96 -5.14 4.26
N PRO A 111 -1.18 -4.08 5.07
CA PRO A 111 -1.85 -4.21 6.36
C PRO A 111 -3.28 -4.78 6.24
N ASP A 112 -3.98 -4.52 5.13
CA ASP A 112 -5.36 -4.96 4.90
C ASP A 112 -5.47 -6.37 4.27
N ARG A 113 -4.34 -7.03 3.94
CA ARG A 113 -4.31 -8.35 3.31
C ARG A 113 -3.71 -9.39 4.24
N LYS A 114 -4.54 -9.91 5.15
CA LYS A 114 -4.16 -10.92 6.14
C LYS A 114 -3.51 -12.16 5.51
N ASP A 115 -3.93 -12.55 4.32
CA ASP A 115 -3.36 -13.68 3.56
C ASP A 115 -1.90 -13.46 3.12
N LEU A 116 -1.42 -12.21 3.15
CA LEU A 116 -0.06 -11.84 2.81
C LEU A 116 0.81 -11.50 4.03
N HIS A 117 0.25 -11.44 5.25
CA HIS A 117 0.98 -10.93 6.41
C HIS A 117 2.28 -11.67 6.69
N ASP A 118 2.30 -13.00 6.55
CA ASP A 118 3.47 -13.83 6.80
C ASP A 118 4.41 -13.97 5.58
N ARG A 119 4.09 -13.30 4.47
CA ARG A 119 4.93 -13.31 3.26
C ARG A 119 6.08 -12.33 3.42
N GLN A 120 7.21 -12.64 2.81
CA GLN A 120 8.40 -11.80 2.87
C GLN A 120 8.47 -10.88 1.63
N PHE A 121 8.87 -9.63 1.84
CA PHE A 121 9.04 -8.63 0.81
C PHE A 121 10.33 -7.85 1.01
N TRP A 122 11.08 -7.62 -0.07
CA TRP A 122 12.13 -6.60 -0.09
C TRP A 122 11.51 -5.25 -0.42
N VAL A 123 11.77 -4.25 0.42
CA VAL A 123 11.10 -2.94 0.38
C VAL A 123 12.11 -1.80 0.37
N CYS A 124 11.92 -0.86 -0.53
CA CYS A 124 12.55 0.46 -0.52
C CYS A 124 11.48 1.51 -0.18
N TRP A 125 11.40 1.90 1.09
CA TRP A 125 10.41 2.87 1.57
C TRP A 125 10.55 4.25 0.92
N PHE A 126 11.76 4.63 0.49
CA PHE A 126 11.96 5.92 -0.18
C PHE A 126 11.33 5.97 -1.58
N CYS A 127 11.43 4.88 -2.34
CA CYS A 127 10.92 4.81 -3.71
C CYS A 127 9.49 4.26 -3.78
N ASP A 128 8.88 3.94 -2.64
CA ASP A 128 7.63 3.19 -2.58
C ASP A 128 7.63 1.94 -3.48
N ALA A 129 8.77 1.22 -3.45
CA ALA A 129 9.04 0.11 -4.34
C ALA A 129 9.30 -1.18 -3.56
N TRP A 130 8.74 -2.30 -4.01
CA TRP A 130 8.94 -3.59 -3.36
C TRP A 130 8.82 -4.78 -4.30
N VAL A 131 9.29 -5.93 -3.82
CA VAL A 131 9.14 -7.22 -4.49
C VAL A 131 8.91 -8.33 -3.47
N GLY A 132 7.97 -9.23 -3.77
CA GLY A 132 7.73 -10.41 -2.94
C GLY A 132 8.83 -11.44 -3.08
N CYS A 133 8.98 -12.29 -2.07
CA CYS A 133 9.93 -13.40 -2.08
C CYS A 133 9.25 -14.74 -2.33
N LYS A 134 10.03 -15.73 -2.76
CA LYS A 134 9.57 -17.12 -2.81
C LYS A 134 9.15 -17.60 -1.42
N SER A 135 8.20 -18.52 -1.37
CA SER A 135 7.67 -19.07 -0.10
C SER A 135 8.80 -19.65 0.76
N GLY A 136 8.96 -19.13 1.97
CA GLY A 136 9.93 -19.63 2.95
C GLY A 136 11.38 -19.21 2.71
N THR A 137 11.65 -18.31 1.75
CA THR A 137 13.00 -17.79 1.50
C THR A 137 12.99 -16.26 1.32
N ASP A 138 14.16 -15.64 1.43
CA ASP A 138 14.36 -14.23 1.10
C ASP A 138 14.69 -13.98 -0.38
N GLU A 139 14.50 -14.99 -1.25
CA GLU A 139 14.82 -14.87 -2.67
C GLU A 139 13.72 -14.07 -3.38
N PRO A 140 14.01 -12.87 -3.92
CA PRO A 140 13.01 -12.04 -4.57
C PRO A 140 12.52 -12.65 -5.88
N PHE A 141 11.25 -12.44 -6.23
CA PHE A 141 10.70 -12.83 -7.54
C PHE A 141 11.30 -12.06 -8.73
N GLY A 142 11.95 -10.92 -8.47
CA GLY A 142 12.57 -10.07 -9.48
C GLY A 142 12.95 -8.70 -8.92
N GLU A 143 12.84 -7.69 -9.77
CA GLU A 143 13.13 -6.28 -9.46
C GLU A 143 12.05 -5.61 -8.61
N LEU A 144 12.45 -4.64 -7.80
CA LEU A 144 11.56 -3.84 -6.96
C LEU A 144 10.63 -2.99 -7.83
N ALA A 145 9.33 -3.11 -7.60
CA ALA A 145 8.33 -2.38 -8.36
C ALA A 145 7.76 -1.20 -7.57
N ASP A 146 7.97 0.00 -8.10
CA ASP A 146 7.31 1.22 -7.67
C ASP A 146 5.82 1.23 -8.06
N GLU A 147 5.10 2.29 -7.72
CA GLU A 147 3.66 2.40 -8.02
C GLU A 147 3.37 2.23 -9.51
N ALA A 148 4.14 2.89 -10.38
CA ALA A 148 3.95 2.84 -11.82
C ALA A 148 4.18 1.44 -12.38
N LEU A 149 5.27 0.76 -11.99
CA LEU A 149 5.56 -0.60 -12.42
C LEU A 149 4.55 -1.60 -11.85
N ARG A 150 4.10 -1.43 -10.61
CA ARG A 150 3.03 -2.25 -10.02
C ARG A 150 1.73 -2.11 -10.81
N ALA A 151 1.32 -0.88 -11.16
CA ALA A 151 0.14 -0.63 -11.98
C ALA A 151 0.24 -1.27 -13.36
N ALA A 152 1.40 -1.16 -14.02
CA ALA A 152 1.65 -1.79 -15.32
C ALA A 152 1.59 -3.33 -15.25
N ARG A 153 2.23 -3.94 -14.23
CA ARG A 153 2.17 -5.39 -13.99
C ARG A 153 0.72 -5.85 -13.75
N ILE A 154 -0.06 -5.14 -12.93
CA ILE A 154 -1.47 -5.44 -12.69
C ILE A 154 -2.28 -5.37 -13.99
N ALA A 155 -2.06 -4.35 -14.81
CA ALA A 155 -2.76 -4.21 -16.09
C ALA A 155 -2.40 -5.34 -17.06
N ALA A 156 -1.12 -5.72 -17.14
CA ALA A 156 -0.66 -6.84 -17.95
C ALA A 156 -1.29 -8.16 -17.50
N HIS A 157 -1.24 -8.46 -16.19
CA HIS A 157 -1.87 -9.64 -15.61
C HIS A 157 -3.38 -9.68 -15.88
N LYS A 158 -4.08 -8.57 -15.66
CA LYS A 158 -5.52 -8.48 -15.93
C LYS A 158 -5.89 -8.78 -17.39
N ALA A 159 -5.03 -8.39 -18.34
CA ALA A 159 -5.25 -8.64 -19.76
C ALA A 159 -4.85 -10.08 -20.18
N PHE A 160 -3.83 -10.64 -19.55
CA PHE A 160 -3.21 -11.90 -19.97
C PHE A 160 -3.73 -13.13 -19.21
N ASP A 161 -3.98 -13.01 -17.91
CA ASP A 161 -4.38 -14.14 -17.06
C ASP A 161 -5.66 -14.85 -17.53
N PRO A 162 -6.69 -14.16 -18.04
CA PRO A 162 -7.87 -14.82 -18.61
C PRO A 162 -7.57 -15.84 -19.72
N VAL A 163 -6.43 -15.71 -20.43
CA VAL A 163 -6.02 -16.64 -21.49
C VAL A 163 -5.76 -18.05 -20.93
N TRP A 164 -5.20 -18.15 -19.73
CA TRP A 164 -4.88 -19.45 -19.12
C TRP A 164 -5.80 -19.83 -17.94
N GLU A 165 -6.53 -18.86 -17.37
CA GLU A 165 -7.52 -19.13 -16.31
C GLU A 165 -8.85 -19.68 -16.84
N HIS A 166 -9.18 -19.42 -18.12
CA HIS A 166 -10.42 -19.90 -18.76
C HIS A 166 -10.20 -21.08 -19.73
N GLU A 167 -9.13 -21.86 -19.51
CA GLU A 167 -8.81 -23.10 -20.25
C GLU A 167 -8.65 -22.96 -21.77
N LEU A 168 -8.42 -21.75 -22.31
CA LEU A 168 -8.06 -21.58 -23.73
C LEU A 168 -6.67 -22.18 -24.03
N MET A 169 -5.78 -22.11 -23.05
CA MET A 169 -4.43 -22.68 -23.06
C MET A 169 -4.04 -23.07 -21.63
N THR A 170 -3.16 -24.04 -21.47
CA THR A 170 -2.48 -24.23 -20.17
C THR A 170 -1.62 -23.01 -19.85
N LYS A 171 -1.33 -22.78 -18.57
CA LYS A 171 -0.40 -21.72 -18.15
C LYS A 171 0.95 -21.83 -18.85
N HIS A 172 1.44 -23.04 -19.10
CA HIS A 172 2.71 -23.22 -19.80
C HIS A 172 2.62 -22.75 -21.26
N GLU A 173 1.60 -23.19 -21.99
CA GLU A 173 1.36 -22.83 -23.39
C GLU A 173 1.11 -21.32 -23.57
N ALA A 174 0.36 -20.70 -22.67
CA ALA A 174 0.11 -19.26 -22.73
C ALA A 174 1.41 -18.46 -22.62
N TYR A 175 2.30 -18.83 -21.71
CA TYR A 175 3.60 -18.17 -21.55
C TYR A 175 4.57 -18.47 -22.72
N ASP A 176 4.49 -19.66 -23.33
CA ASP A 176 5.25 -19.96 -24.55
C ASP A 176 4.77 -19.14 -25.74
N TRP A 177 3.45 -19.05 -25.94
CA TRP A 177 2.84 -18.20 -26.96
C TRP A 177 3.22 -16.73 -26.76
N LEU A 178 3.17 -16.23 -25.52
CA LEU A 178 3.56 -14.85 -25.22
C LEU A 178 5.04 -14.60 -25.52
N ALA A 179 5.93 -15.51 -25.13
CA ALA A 179 7.36 -15.39 -25.40
C ALA A 179 7.66 -15.38 -26.91
N GLN A 180 7.00 -16.24 -27.68
CA GLN A 180 7.10 -16.27 -29.15
C GLN A 180 6.60 -14.96 -29.77
N THR A 181 5.45 -14.46 -29.32
CA THR A 181 4.82 -13.22 -29.81
C THR A 181 5.69 -12.00 -29.56
N LEU A 182 6.35 -11.94 -28.40
CA LEU A 182 7.27 -10.85 -28.03
C LEU A 182 8.70 -11.05 -28.57
N ALA A 183 8.97 -12.15 -29.27
CA ALA A 183 10.30 -12.53 -29.74
C ALA A 183 11.36 -12.56 -28.61
N ILE A 184 10.97 -13.00 -27.41
CA ILE A 184 11.86 -13.13 -26.25
C ILE A 184 12.10 -14.60 -25.91
N ARG A 185 13.31 -14.90 -25.42
CA ARG A 185 13.62 -16.24 -24.92
C ARG A 185 12.99 -16.45 -23.56
N ARG A 186 12.15 -17.48 -23.44
CA ARG A 186 11.65 -17.93 -22.14
C ARG A 186 12.79 -18.48 -21.30
N ARG A 187 12.93 -18.00 -20.05
CA ARG A 187 13.84 -18.62 -19.09
C ARG A 187 13.32 -20.04 -18.79
N PRO A 188 14.16 -21.09 -18.87
CA PRO A 188 13.72 -22.44 -18.55
C PRO A 188 13.18 -22.51 -17.10
N PRO A 189 12.19 -23.36 -16.82
CA PRO A 189 11.69 -23.54 -15.46
C PRO A 189 12.84 -23.94 -14.54
N ASN A 190 12.87 -23.39 -13.32
CA ASN A 190 13.81 -23.84 -12.29
C ASN A 190 13.57 -25.34 -12.06
N THR A 191 14.55 -26.15 -12.46
CA THR A 191 14.55 -27.58 -12.16
C THR A 191 14.97 -27.70 -10.69
N PRO A 192 14.26 -28.50 -9.86
CA PRO A 192 14.66 -28.71 -8.47
C PRO A 192 16.07 -29.30 -8.35
#